data_AF-A0A949TJ70-F1
#
_entry.id   AF-A0A949TJ70-F1
#
_cell.length_a   1.000
_cell.length_b   1.000
_cell.length_c   1.000
_cell.angle_alpha   90.00
_cell.angle_beta   90.00
_cell.angle_gamma   90.00
#
_symmetry.space_group_name_H-M   'P 1'
#
loop_
_entity.id
_entity.type
_entity.pdbx_description
1 polymer ?
#
loop_
_entity_poly.entity_id
_entity_poly.type
_entity_poly.pdbx_seq_one_letter_code
_entity_poly.pdbx_strand_id
1 'polypeptide(L)'
;MKTESELSWKQTQNLVDDLVFQVTRKHLGASEIQVLHGAWCGKTYEAIASESFLAVKYIGEVGGRLWSNLSEALGEDVKKTNFRQALQRQWEKQASSYVDTATISDIQPSIIELNEEPFIERPNIESYCYQEISKPGALLRIHAPLQFGKTELMSRVIEYALSEKYRTVVLNLRDAVTEDFQNLDNFLQWFIVSISETLQIEQSVEEHWHKSLGNCKIKCRTYFEKYILPRDNPIVITLDELDKLFPHEEIAGEFLGVLRTWHEYAKTKPIWQQLRLLILHREVYNQININQSPFNTGTEIKLTDFNSEQVESLANKYKLNWGNTQVKQLMAMVGGHPYLIKKAIEEISRQGTTLENLLKSAPTASGCYRTHLERHLRYLQSNTKLLDIFKEIVLSDYTIQINTDIALDDAVKLYDCGLVELSNNSVSPRYQLYRLYFQERLVS
;
A
#
# COMPACT_ATOMS: atom_id res chain seq x y z
N MET A 1 -34.43 -6.76 -7.10
CA MET A 1 -34.06 -5.46 -7.70
C MET A 1 -32.56 -5.44 -7.80
N LYS A 2 -31.98 -5.43 -9.00
CA LYS A 2 -30.53 -5.23 -9.17
C LYS A 2 -30.21 -3.82 -8.68
N THR A 3 -29.51 -3.69 -7.58
CA THR A 3 -28.90 -2.44 -7.16
C THR A 3 -27.78 -2.16 -8.17
N GLU A 4 -28.02 -1.24 -9.10
CA GLU A 4 -26.99 -0.73 -10.02
C GLU A 4 -25.86 -0.14 -9.16
N SER A 5 -24.66 -0.74 -9.19
CA SER A 5 -23.51 -0.20 -8.47
C SER A 5 -23.07 1.09 -9.16
N GLU A 6 -23.33 2.24 -8.55
CA GLU A 6 -22.96 3.53 -9.12
C GLU A 6 -21.43 3.73 -9.02
N LEU A 7 -20.79 4.11 -10.13
CA LEU A 7 -19.36 4.43 -10.17
C LEU A 7 -18.98 5.50 -9.13
N SER A 8 -17.96 5.24 -8.31
CA SER A 8 -17.38 6.28 -7.44
C SER A 8 -16.62 7.34 -8.26
N TRP A 9 -16.39 8.52 -7.67
CA TRP A 9 -15.59 9.58 -8.31
C TRP A 9 -14.18 9.09 -8.69
N LYS A 10 -13.52 8.34 -7.81
CA LYS A 10 -12.16 7.82 -8.05
C LYS A 10 -12.13 6.79 -9.19
N GLN A 11 -13.12 5.90 -9.25
CA GLN A 11 -13.27 4.96 -10.38
C GLN A 11 -13.57 5.69 -11.69
N THR A 12 -14.43 6.71 -11.64
CA THR A 12 -14.75 7.55 -12.80
C THR A 12 -13.52 8.28 -13.32
N GLN A 13 -12.72 8.87 -12.44
CA GLN A 13 -11.52 9.58 -12.82
C GLN A 13 -10.50 8.64 -13.49
N ASN A 14 -10.28 7.45 -12.92
CA ASN A 14 -9.36 6.46 -13.49
C ASN A 14 -9.86 5.94 -14.86
N LEU A 15 -11.15 5.59 -14.95
CA LEU A 15 -11.74 5.09 -16.19
C LEU A 15 -11.66 6.13 -17.31
N VAL A 16 -11.94 7.40 -17.01
CA VAL A 16 -11.84 8.48 -17.99
C VAL A 16 -10.39 8.73 -18.38
N ASP A 17 -9.44 8.63 -17.44
CA ASP A 17 -8.02 8.76 -17.73
C ASP A 17 -7.52 7.67 -18.69
N ASP A 18 -7.91 6.41 -18.45
CA ASP A 18 -7.58 5.28 -19.32
C ASP A 18 -8.20 5.43 -20.72
N LEU A 19 -9.49 5.82 -20.80
CA LEU A 19 -10.19 6.03 -22.08
C LEU A 19 -9.57 7.17 -22.90
N VAL A 20 -9.24 8.28 -22.25
CA VAL A 20 -8.58 9.42 -22.91
C VAL A 20 -7.16 9.07 -23.33
N PHE A 21 -6.43 8.28 -22.53
CA PHE A 21 -5.10 7.80 -22.88
C PHE A 21 -5.11 6.88 -24.11
N GLN A 22 -6.13 6.02 -24.27
CA GLN A 22 -6.25 5.15 -25.44
C GLN A 22 -6.31 5.93 -26.77
N VAL A 23 -7.01 7.07 -26.76
CA VAL A 23 -7.21 7.91 -27.96
C VAL A 23 -6.07 8.92 -28.14
N THR A 24 -5.65 9.59 -27.07
CA THR A 24 -4.74 10.75 -27.16
C THR A 24 -3.28 10.43 -26.83
N ARG A 25 -3.01 9.24 -26.26
CA ARG A 25 -1.72 8.86 -25.66
C ARG A 25 -1.21 9.83 -24.59
N LYS A 26 -2.11 10.60 -23.98
CA LYS A 26 -1.85 11.55 -22.91
C LYS A 26 -2.86 11.32 -21.78
N HIS A 27 -2.39 11.41 -20.54
CA HIS A 27 -3.25 11.39 -19.36
C HIS A 27 -3.97 12.75 -19.20
N LEU A 28 -5.05 12.75 -18.42
CA LEU A 28 -5.85 13.94 -18.15
C LEU A 28 -4.99 15.05 -17.52
N GLY A 29 -5.00 16.21 -18.17
CA GLY A 29 -4.41 17.43 -17.61
C GLY A 29 -5.25 18.01 -16.48
N ALA A 30 -4.66 18.90 -15.68
CA ALA A 30 -5.33 19.52 -14.53
C ALA A 30 -6.67 20.20 -14.91
N SER A 31 -6.74 20.88 -16.06
CA SER A 31 -7.96 21.51 -16.54
C SER A 31 -9.03 20.50 -16.99
N GLU A 32 -8.63 19.34 -17.52
CA GLU A 32 -9.57 18.27 -17.91
C GLU A 32 -10.14 17.58 -16.67
N ILE A 33 -9.32 17.33 -15.65
CA ILE A 33 -9.76 16.82 -14.34
C ILE A 33 -10.75 17.79 -13.69
N GLN A 34 -10.47 19.10 -13.73
CA GLN A 34 -11.39 20.12 -13.21
C GLN A 34 -12.73 20.13 -13.94
N VAL A 35 -12.72 20.01 -15.28
CA VAL A 35 -13.96 19.93 -16.05
C VAL A 35 -14.73 18.65 -15.75
N LEU A 36 -14.04 17.51 -15.65
CA LEU A 36 -14.63 16.23 -15.31
C LEU A 36 -15.26 16.24 -13.92
N HIS A 37 -14.54 16.76 -12.92
CA HIS A 37 -15.02 16.88 -11.54
C HIS A 37 -16.19 17.86 -11.43
N GLY A 38 -16.11 19.00 -12.12
CA GLY A 38 -17.20 19.96 -12.17
C GLY A 38 -18.47 19.40 -12.82
N ALA A 39 -18.30 18.64 -13.91
CA ALA A 39 -19.39 17.91 -14.55
C ALA A 39 -19.97 16.81 -13.65
N TRP A 40 -19.11 16.10 -12.91
CA TRP A 40 -19.51 15.15 -11.89
C TRP A 40 -20.32 15.83 -10.79
N CYS A 41 -19.93 16.99 -10.28
CA CYS A 41 -20.72 17.72 -9.28
C CYS A 41 -21.97 18.44 -9.85
N GLY A 42 -22.30 18.27 -11.13
CA GLY A 42 -23.47 18.91 -11.76
C GLY A 42 -23.33 20.43 -11.99
N LYS A 43 -22.11 20.98 -11.94
CA LYS A 43 -21.84 22.43 -12.07
C LYS A 43 -21.91 22.88 -13.52
N THR A 44 -22.26 24.14 -13.80
CA THR A 44 -22.18 24.73 -15.16
C THR A 44 -20.73 25.10 -15.52
N TYR A 45 -20.43 25.41 -16.79
CA TYR A 45 -19.05 25.81 -17.15
C TYR A 45 -18.66 27.16 -16.56
N GLU A 46 -19.63 28.05 -16.34
CA GLU A 46 -19.45 29.33 -15.65
C GLU A 46 -19.04 29.11 -14.19
N ALA A 47 -19.69 28.17 -13.50
CA ALA A 47 -19.34 27.82 -12.12
C ALA A 47 -17.94 27.17 -12.03
N ILE A 48 -17.63 26.26 -12.96
CA ILE A 48 -16.30 25.60 -13.01
C ILE A 48 -15.20 26.63 -13.28
N ALA A 49 -15.43 27.56 -14.21
CA ALA A 49 -14.52 28.65 -14.54
C ALA A 49 -14.28 29.60 -13.35
N SER A 50 -15.34 29.94 -12.61
CA SER A 50 -15.25 30.78 -11.41
C SER A 50 -14.43 30.12 -10.29
N GLU A 51 -14.57 28.81 -10.10
CA GLU A 51 -13.85 28.06 -9.05
C GLU A 51 -12.39 27.77 -9.42
N SER A 52 -12.09 27.66 -10.71
CA SER A 52 -10.74 27.41 -11.23
C SER A 52 -9.97 28.69 -11.56
N PHE A 53 -10.60 29.86 -11.41
CA PHE A 53 -10.06 31.17 -11.83
C PHE A 53 -9.65 31.20 -13.32
N LEU A 54 -10.34 30.42 -14.16
CA LEU A 54 -10.09 30.32 -15.60
C LEU A 54 -11.20 30.99 -16.41
N ALA A 55 -10.92 31.33 -17.66
CA ALA A 55 -11.94 31.91 -18.53
C ALA A 55 -13.02 30.88 -18.89
N VAL A 56 -14.29 31.28 -18.86
CA VAL A 56 -15.44 30.42 -19.25
C VAL A 56 -15.24 29.82 -20.64
N LYS A 57 -14.72 30.62 -21.59
CA LYS A 57 -14.40 30.16 -22.94
C LYS A 57 -13.38 29.02 -22.94
N TYR A 58 -12.32 29.13 -22.15
CA TYR A 58 -11.28 28.11 -22.05
C TYR A 58 -11.80 26.81 -21.44
N ILE A 59 -12.59 26.90 -20.36
CA ILE A 59 -13.25 25.74 -19.74
C ILE A 59 -14.23 25.05 -20.71
N GLY A 60 -14.95 25.83 -21.53
CA GLY A 60 -15.79 25.31 -22.60
C GLY A 60 -15.01 24.55 -23.67
N GLU A 61 -13.86 25.09 -24.11
CA GLU A 61 -12.97 24.43 -25.08
C GLU A 61 -12.32 23.14 -24.53
N VAL A 62 -11.91 23.15 -23.26
CA VAL A 62 -11.40 21.94 -22.58
C VAL A 62 -12.50 20.89 -22.46
N GLY A 63 -13.71 21.28 -22.05
CA GLY A 63 -14.84 20.35 -21.96
C GLY A 63 -15.25 19.77 -23.31
N GLY A 64 -15.31 20.60 -24.36
CA GLY A 64 -15.61 20.12 -25.72
C GLY A 64 -14.63 19.05 -26.19
N ARG A 65 -13.32 19.25 -25.95
CA ARG A 65 -12.29 18.25 -26.28
C ARG A 65 -12.43 16.98 -25.45
N LEU A 66 -12.64 17.11 -24.13
CA LEU A 66 -12.80 15.97 -23.24
C LEU A 66 -13.98 15.07 -23.66
N TRP A 67 -15.14 15.67 -23.98
CA TRP A 67 -16.30 14.91 -24.42
C TRP A 67 -16.08 14.28 -25.80
N SER A 68 -15.40 14.97 -26.72
CA SER A 68 -15.02 14.39 -28.02
C SER A 68 -14.13 13.16 -27.87
N ASN A 69 -13.10 13.24 -27.00
CA ASN A 69 -12.20 12.12 -26.76
C ASN A 69 -12.92 10.93 -26.13
N LEU A 70 -13.86 11.18 -25.20
CA LEU A 70 -14.68 10.14 -24.61
C LEU A 70 -15.65 9.52 -25.62
N SER A 71 -16.22 10.32 -26.53
CA SER A 71 -17.06 9.80 -27.61
C SER A 71 -16.29 8.88 -28.54
N GLU A 72 -15.05 9.25 -28.88
CA GLU A 72 -14.15 8.43 -29.70
C GLU A 72 -13.75 7.14 -28.98
N ALA A 73 -13.39 7.22 -27.70
CA ALA A 73 -12.95 6.07 -26.90
C ALA A 73 -14.08 5.05 -26.66
N LEU A 74 -15.31 5.52 -26.47
CA LEU A 74 -16.47 4.67 -26.17
C LEU A 74 -17.27 4.25 -27.41
N GLY A 75 -17.02 4.88 -28.56
CA GLY A 75 -17.77 4.62 -29.79
C GLY A 75 -19.25 5.06 -29.72
N GLU A 76 -19.62 5.94 -28.80
CA GLU A 76 -20.96 6.52 -28.66
C GLU A 76 -20.90 8.04 -28.39
N ASP A 77 -22.01 8.78 -28.61
CA ASP A 77 -22.03 10.24 -28.40
C ASP A 77 -22.06 10.61 -26.90
N VAL A 78 -20.91 11.05 -26.39
CA VAL A 78 -20.71 11.49 -25.00
C VAL A 78 -20.80 13.01 -24.88
N LYS A 79 -21.59 13.46 -23.92
CA LYS A 79 -21.83 14.85 -23.54
C LYS A 79 -21.79 14.96 -22.01
N LYS A 80 -21.61 16.18 -21.52
CA LYS A 80 -21.67 16.50 -20.08
C LYS A 80 -22.94 15.99 -19.37
N THR A 81 -24.05 15.83 -20.09
CA THR A 81 -25.33 15.36 -19.52
C THR A 81 -25.48 13.84 -19.47
N ASN A 82 -24.71 13.08 -20.26
CA ASN A 82 -24.87 11.61 -20.37
C ASN A 82 -23.59 10.81 -20.07
N PHE A 83 -22.44 11.46 -19.86
CA PHE A 83 -21.16 10.79 -19.66
C PHE A 83 -21.18 9.78 -18.51
N ARG A 84 -21.90 10.06 -17.42
CA ARG A 84 -22.04 9.11 -16.30
C ARG A 84 -22.65 7.78 -16.74
N GLN A 85 -23.72 7.82 -17.54
CA GLN A 85 -24.37 6.62 -18.05
C GLN A 85 -23.49 5.89 -19.08
N ALA A 86 -22.76 6.64 -19.91
CA ALA A 86 -21.81 6.09 -20.88
C ALA A 86 -20.69 5.31 -20.18
N LEU A 87 -20.09 5.91 -19.14
CA LEU A 87 -19.04 5.29 -18.34
C LEU A 87 -19.56 4.09 -17.55
N GLN A 88 -20.77 4.16 -17.00
CA GLN A 88 -21.41 3.05 -16.31
C GLN A 88 -21.58 1.83 -17.24
N ARG A 89 -22.06 2.04 -18.48
CA ARG A 89 -22.17 0.96 -19.47
C ARG A 89 -20.82 0.37 -19.84
N GLN A 90 -19.78 1.19 -19.96
CA GLN A 90 -18.44 0.70 -20.25
C GLN A 90 -17.89 -0.15 -19.11
N TRP A 91 -18.12 0.28 -17.87
CA TRP A 91 -17.73 -0.45 -16.67
C TRP A 91 -18.45 -1.81 -16.58
N GLU A 92 -19.75 -1.84 -16.87
CA GLU A 92 -20.55 -3.07 -16.90
C GLU A 92 -20.16 -4.02 -18.05
N LYS A 93 -19.74 -3.48 -19.20
CA LYS A 93 -19.18 -4.28 -20.31
C LYS A 93 -17.84 -4.91 -19.93
N GLN A 94 -16.95 -4.18 -19.27
CA GLN A 94 -15.69 -4.71 -18.75
C GLN A 94 -15.92 -5.80 -17.69
N ALA A 95 -16.96 -5.66 -16.87
CA ALA A 95 -17.38 -6.68 -15.90
C ALA A 95 -18.06 -7.91 -16.55
N SER A 96 -18.76 -7.74 -17.69
CA SER A 96 -19.47 -8.83 -18.37
C SER A 96 -18.61 -9.63 -19.35
N SER A 97 -17.49 -9.08 -19.85
CA SER A 97 -16.52 -9.82 -20.67
C SER A 97 -15.80 -10.97 -19.94
N TYR A 98 -16.07 -11.16 -18.66
CA TYR A 98 -15.56 -12.26 -17.82
C TYR A 98 -16.52 -13.45 -17.65
N VAL A 99 -17.72 -13.46 -18.28
CA VAL A 99 -18.81 -14.41 -17.91
C VAL A 99 -19.12 -15.52 -18.93
N ASP A 100 -18.56 -15.53 -20.15
CA ASP A 100 -18.96 -16.51 -21.19
C ASP A 100 -18.16 -17.84 -21.23
N THR A 101 -17.63 -18.30 -20.10
CA THR A 101 -17.25 -19.72 -19.95
C THR A 101 -17.59 -20.24 -18.56
N ALA A 102 -18.88 -20.52 -18.33
CA ALA A 102 -19.33 -21.27 -17.16
C ALA A 102 -19.80 -22.67 -17.56
N THR A 103 -19.18 -23.72 -17.00
CA THR A 103 -19.95 -24.82 -16.40
C THR A 103 -19.10 -25.68 -15.44
N ILE A 104 -19.50 -25.58 -14.16
CA ILE A 104 -19.54 -26.64 -13.12
C ILE A 104 -18.37 -26.73 -12.10
N SER A 105 -18.77 -26.38 -10.86
CA SER A 105 -18.32 -26.78 -9.51
C SER A 105 -16.93 -26.42 -9.00
N ASP A 106 -16.94 -25.85 -7.78
CA ASP A 106 -15.85 -25.54 -6.85
C ASP A 106 -15.24 -24.13 -6.97
N ILE A 107 -15.94 -23.15 -6.40
CA ILE A 107 -15.47 -21.76 -6.29
C ILE A 107 -14.50 -21.69 -5.10
N GLN A 108 -13.20 -21.64 -5.40
CA GLN A 108 -12.18 -21.11 -4.50
C GLN A 108 -12.27 -19.58 -4.40
N PRO A 109 -11.89 -18.95 -3.26
CA PRO A 109 -11.88 -17.51 -3.12
C PRO A 109 -10.76 -16.88 -3.97
N SER A 110 -11.14 -15.86 -4.75
CA SER A 110 -10.32 -14.78 -5.30
C SER A 110 -8.83 -15.07 -5.46
N ILE A 111 -8.46 -15.53 -6.66
CA ILE A 111 -7.08 -15.49 -7.15
C ILE A 111 -6.63 -14.03 -7.06
N ILE A 112 -5.65 -13.77 -6.19
CA ILE A 112 -4.77 -12.63 -6.34
C ILE A 112 -4.15 -12.82 -7.73
N GLU A 113 -4.56 -12.02 -8.72
CA GLU A 113 -3.92 -12.04 -10.04
C GLU A 113 -2.43 -11.76 -9.83
N LEU A 114 -1.63 -12.82 -9.91
CA LEU A 114 -0.19 -12.73 -9.94
C LEU A 114 0.14 -11.95 -11.21
N ASN A 115 0.66 -10.73 -11.03
CA ASN A 115 1.45 -10.10 -12.07
C ASN A 115 2.45 -11.16 -12.57
N GLU A 116 2.49 -11.38 -13.89
CA GLU A 116 3.47 -12.24 -14.59
C GLU A 116 4.92 -11.72 -14.47
N GLU A 117 5.22 -10.95 -13.42
CA GLU A 117 6.53 -10.38 -13.18
C GLU A 117 7.41 -11.34 -12.37
N PRO A 118 8.68 -11.55 -12.78
CA PRO A 118 9.61 -12.41 -12.05
C PRO A 118 9.75 -12.02 -10.59
N PHE A 119 9.31 -12.90 -9.69
CA PHE A 119 9.45 -12.76 -8.25
C PHE A 119 10.80 -13.32 -7.78
N ILE A 120 11.47 -12.64 -6.83
CA ILE A 120 12.60 -13.23 -6.11
C ILE A 120 12.06 -13.94 -4.87
N GLU A 121 12.19 -15.26 -4.86
CA GLU A 121 11.91 -16.06 -3.68
C GLU A 121 12.86 -15.71 -2.55
N ARG A 122 12.32 -15.62 -1.34
CA ARG A 122 13.08 -15.51 -0.10
C ARG A 122 12.80 -16.75 0.75
N PRO A 123 13.32 -17.95 0.38
CA PRO A 123 12.83 -19.21 0.92
C PRO A 123 12.91 -19.30 2.43
N ASN A 124 13.99 -18.74 3.03
CA ASN A 124 14.17 -18.74 4.48
C ASN A 124 13.13 -17.88 5.21
N ILE A 125 12.77 -16.72 4.65
CA ILE A 125 11.80 -15.81 5.27
C ILE A 125 10.39 -16.35 5.05
N GLU A 126 10.07 -16.78 3.82
CA GLU A 126 8.76 -17.34 3.45
C GLU A 126 8.45 -18.59 4.28
N SER A 127 9.37 -19.56 4.32
CA SER A 127 9.20 -20.80 5.09
C SER A 127 9.00 -20.52 6.57
N TYR A 128 9.73 -19.56 7.12
CA TYR A 128 9.56 -19.16 8.52
C TYR A 128 8.20 -18.50 8.75
N CYS A 129 7.75 -17.60 7.87
CA CYS A 129 6.40 -17.03 7.93
C CYS A 129 5.32 -18.11 7.90
N TYR A 130 5.46 -19.13 7.06
CA TYR A 130 4.52 -20.26 6.97
C TYR A 130 4.46 -21.06 8.26
N GLN A 131 5.63 -21.35 8.86
CA GLN A 131 5.71 -22.04 10.15
C GLN A 131 5.06 -21.22 11.27
N GLU A 132 5.31 -19.91 11.31
CA GLU A 132 4.77 -19.03 12.33
C GLU A 132 3.25 -18.87 12.20
N ILE A 133 2.72 -18.65 10.99
CA ILE A 133 1.28 -18.45 10.80
C ILE A 133 0.47 -19.72 11.06
N SER A 134 1.07 -20.90 10.94
CA SER A 134 0.40 -22.16 11.31
C SER A 134 0.17 -22.31 12.82
N LYS A 135 0.95 -21.62 13.67
CA LYS A 135 0.85 -21.76 15.13
C LYS A 135 -0.49 -21.25 15.69
N PRO A 136 -1.16 -21.98 16.60
CA PRO A 136 -2.34 -21.52 17.32
C PRO A 136 -2.20 -20.09 17.86
N GLY A 137 -3.10 -19.18 17.47
CA GLY A 137 -3.07 -17.80 17.97
C GLY A 137 -1.95 -16.93 17.41
N ALA A 138 -1.32 -17.28 16.27
CA ALA A 138 -0.16 -16.56 15.77
C ALA A 138 -0.38 -15.05 15.65
N LEU A 139 0.66 -14.30 15.98
CA LEU A 139 0.77 -12.87 15.72
C LEU A 139 2.08 -12.66 14.96
N LEU A 140 1.96 -12.56 13.62
CA LEU A 140 3.07 -12.37 12.70
C LEU A 140 3.09 -10.90 12.25
N ARG A 141 4.24 -10.25 12.39
CA ARG A 141 4.44 -8.85 12.02
C ARG A 141 5.48 -8.75 10.93
N ILE A 142 5.14 -8.14 9.81
CA ILE A 142 6.06 -7.85 8.71
C ILE A 142 6.40 -6.36 8.78
N HIS A 143 7.64 -6.06 9.16
CA HIS A 143 8.18 -4.72 9.25
C HIS A 143 9.18 -4.49 8.12
N ALA A 144 8.95 -3.46 7.32
CA ALA A 144 9.91 -3.04 6.30
C ALA A 144 9.61 -1.63 5.81
N PRO A 145 10.58 -0.96 5.17
CA PRO A 145 10.32 0.29 4.47
C PRO A 145 9.37 0.12 3.28
N LEU A 146 8.95 1.26 2.72
CA LEU A 146 8.15 1.29 1.50
C LEU A 146 8.89 0.55 0.36
N GLN A 147 8.18 -0.23 -0.45
CA GLN A 147 8.73 -0.89 -1.65
C GLN A 147 9.80 -1.97 -1.40
N PHE A 148 9.80 -2.57 -0.20
CA PHE A 148 10.66 -3.70 0.17
C PHE A 148 10.05 -5.10 -0.07
N GLY A 149 8.83 -5.18 -0.61
CA GLY A 149 8.17 -6.45 -0.90
C GLY A 149 7.22 -6.95 0.19
N LYS A 150 6.71 -6.07 1.08
CA LYS A 150 5.81 -6.47 2.18
C LYS A 150 4.50 -7.07 1.66
N THR A 151 3.88 -6.41 0.70
CA THR A 151 2.60 -6.83 0.11
C THR A 151 2.78 -8.15 -0.63
N GLU A 152 3.91 -8.33 -1.31
CA GLU A 152 4.26 -9.57 -1.99
C GLU A 152 4.44 -10.73 -0.99
N LEU A 153 5.19 -10.52 0.11
CA LEU A 153 5.32 -11.54 1.16
C LEU A 153 3.97 -11.84 1.82
N MET A 154 3.14 -10.83 2.07
CA MET A 154 1.79 -11.00 2.59
C MET A 154 0.93 -11.87 1.69
N SER A 155 0.90 -11.60 0.38
CA SER A 155 0.16 -12.43 -0.60
C SER A 155 0.59 -13.89 -0.52
N ARG A 156 1.89 -14.17 -0.40
CA ARG A 156 2.40 -15.55 -0.23
C ARG A 156 1.94 -16.22 1.05
N VAL A 157 1.93 -15.49 2.18
CA VAL A 157 1.45 -16.03 3.46
C VAL A 157 -0.05 -16.31 3.39
N ILE A 158 -0.83 -15.47 2.70
CA ILE A 158 -2.26 -15.66 2.47
C ILE A 158 -2.50 -16.86 1.54
N GLU A 159 -1.77 -16.98 0.42
CA GLU A 159 -1.84 -18.13 -0.49
C GLU A 159 -1.58 -19.44 0.26
N TYR A 160 -0.52 -19.47 1.09
CA TYR A 160 -0.24 -20.61 1.95
C TYR A 160 -1.39 -20.91 2.92
N ALA A 161 -1.93 -19.89 3.59
CA ALA A 161 -3.05 -20.05 4.51
C ALA A 161 -4.30 -20.61 3.80
N LEU A 162 -4.59 -20.15 2.58
CA LEU A 162 -5.67 -20.68 1.74
C LEU A 162 -5.43 -22.15 1.37
N SER A 163 -4.19 -22.54 1.03
CA SER A 163 -3.85 -23.94 0.75
C SER A 163 -4.03 -24.86 1.98
N GLU A 164 -3.82 -24.31 3.18
CA GLU A 164 -4.09 -24.98 4.46
C GLU A 164 -5.57 -24.90 4.88
N LYS A 165 -6.45 -24.43 3.98
CA LYS A 165 -7.91 -24.28 4.17
C LYS A 165 -8.31 -23.26 5.24
N TYR A 166 -7.42 -22.34 5.62
CA TYR A 166 -7.76 -21.26 6.52
C TYR A 166 -8.67 -20.26 5.81
N ARG A 167 -9.51 -19.58 6.60
CA ARG A 167 -10.23 -18.40 6.15
C ARG A 167 -9.27 -17.22 6.19
N THR A 168 -9.33 -16.34 5.20
CA THR A 168 -8.43 -15.18 5.15
C THR A 168 -9.23 -13.91 4.95
N VAL A 169 -8.88 -12.85 5.67
CA VAL A 169 -9.42 -11.51 5.50
C VAL A 169 -8.24 -10.56 5.40
N VAL A 170 -8.24 -9.69 4.38
CA VAL A 170 -7.25 -8.62 4.23
C VAL A 170 -7.97 -7.30 4.42
N LEU A 171 -7.55 -6.56 5.44
CA LEU A 171 -8.08 -5.24 5.75
C LEU A 171 -7.00 -4.21 5.47
N ASN A 172 -7.26 -3.33 4.51
CA ASN A 172 -6.39 -2.19 4.25
C ASN A 172 -6.92 -0.97 5.02
N LEU A 173 -6.13 -0.41 5.95
CA LEU A 173 -6.58 0.75 6.74
C LEU A 173 -6.75 2.03 5.90
N ARG A 174 -6.38 2.03 4.60
CA ARG A 174 -6.74 3.12 3.68
C ARG A 174 -8.22 3.15 3.31
N ASP A 175 -8.94 2.04 3.50
CA ASP A 175 -10.36 1.96 3.16
C ASP A 175 -11.24 2.62 4.23
N ALA A 176 -10.68 2.86 5.42
CA ALA A 176 -11.33 3.65 6.48
C ALA A 176 -11.39 5.14 6.10
N VAL A 177 -12.53 5.76 6.38
CA VAL A 177 -12.75 7.20 6.21
C VAL A 177 -12.40 7.94 7.50
N THR A 178 -12.34 9.27 7.45
CA THR A 178 -11.97 10.11 8.60
C THR A 178 -12.90 9.89 9.80
N GLU A 179 -14.17 9.61 9.54
CA GLU A 179 -15.21 9.34 10.52
C GLU A 179 -14.92 8.07 11.35
N ASP A 180 -14.28 7.07 10.74
CA ASP A 180 -13.91 5.82 11.41
C ASP A 180 -12.79 6.05 12.43
N PHE A 181 -11.94 7.05 12.21
CA PHE A 181 -10.85 7.44 13.11
C PHE A 181 -11.24 8.53 14.13
N GLN A 182 -12.52 8.82 14.31
CA GLN A 182 -12.96 9.81 15.31
C GLN A 182 -12.78 9.32 16.75
N ASN A 183 -13.05 8.04 17.00
CA ASN A 183 -12.90 7.41 18.31
C ASN A 183 -12.78 5.89 18.16
N LEU A 184 -12.38 5.20 19.24
CA LEU A 184 -12.22 3.75 19.24
C LEU A 184 -13.51 2.97 18.93
N ASP A 185 -14.67 3.49 19.32
CA ASP A 185 -15.95 2.82 19.10
C ASP A 185 -16.31 2.77 17.61
N ASN A 186 -16.14 3.89 16.90
CA ASN A 186 -16.32 3.95 15.44
C ASN A 186 -15.32 3.04 14.72
N PHE A 187 -14.04 3.13 15.11
CA PHE A 187 -12.99 2.32 14.48
C PHE A 187 -13.23 0.82 14.65
N LEU A 188 -13.64 0.37 15.85
CA LEU A 188 -13.93 -1.05 16.09
C LEU A 188 -15.21 -1.52 15.37
N GLN A 189 -16.20 -0.64 15.18
CA GLN A 189 -17.38 -0.96 14.37
C GLN A 189 -16.99 -1.15 12.91
N TRP A 190 -16.28 -0.19 12.31
CA TRP A 190 -15.75 -0.31 10.95
C TRP A 190 -14.92 -1.58 10.79
N PHE A 191 -13.98 -1.82 11.70
CA PHE A 191 -13.11 -3.00 11.70
C PHE A 191 -13.90 -4.32 11.63
N ILE A 192 -14.93 -4.47 12.46
CA ILE A 192 -15.74 -5.68 12.48
C ILE A 192 -16.65 -5.76 11.26
N VAL A 193 -17.25 -4.65 10.83
CA VAL A 193 -18.09 -4.60 9.62
C VAL A 193 -17.29 -5.08 8.41
N SER A 194 -16.09 -4.53 8.19
CA SER A 194 -15.24 -4.92 7.06
C SER A 194 -14.87 -6.41 7.09
N ILE A 195 -14.59 -6.96 8.28
CA ILE A 195 -14.33 -8.40 8.43
C ILE A 195 -15.59 -9.23 8.15
N SER A 196 -16.73 -8.78 8.67
CA SER A 196 -18.00 -9.50 8.59
C SER A 196 -18.53 -9.54 7.16
N GLU A 197 -18.40 -8.44 6.42
CA GLU A 197 -18.73 -8.35 5.00
C GLU A 197 -17.84 -9.29 4.17
N THR A 198 -16.53 -9.28 4.41
CA THR A 198 -15.59 -10.17 3.71
C THR A 198 -15.90 -11.65 3.96
N LEU A 199 -16.31 -11.99 5.19
CA LEU A 199 -16.67 -13.36 5.58
C LEU A 199 -18.12 -13.73 5.28
N GLN A 200 -18.91 -12.80 4.72
CA GLN A 200 -20.34 -12.93 4.47
C GLN A 200 -21.11 -13.40 5.72
N ILE A 201 -20.84 -12.77 6.86
CA ILE A 201 -21.54 -13.04 8.12
C ILE A 201 -22.89 -12.33 8.11
N GLU A 202 -23.98 -13.09 8.27
CA GLU A 202 -25.35 -12.57 8.23
C GLU A 202 -25.73 -11.71 9.45
N GLN A 203 -25.03 -11.87 10.58
CA GLN A 203 -25.36 -11.17 11.81
C GLN A 203 -24.92 -9.71 11.77
N SER A 204 -25.90 -8.80 11.83
CA SER A 204 -25.67 -7.34 11.84
C SER A 204 -24.76 -6.91 13.00
N VAL A 205 -23.68 -6.20 12.64
CA VAL A 205 -22.76 -5.60 13.60
C VAL A 205 -23.46 -4.51 14.39
N GLU A 206 -24.27 -3.66 13.74
CA GLU A 206 -25.04 -2.58 14.37
C GLU A 206 -25.98 -3.13 15.46
N GLU A 207 -26.76 -4.17 15.13
CA GLU A 207 -27.66 -4.78 16.11
C GLU A 207 -26.90 -5.39 17.29
N HIS A 208 -25.78 -6.08 17.03
CA HIS A 208 -24.95 -6.63 18.09
C HIS A 208 -24.36 -5.51 18.96
N TRP A 209 -23.97 -4.39 18.35
CA TRP A 209 -23.40 -3.24 19.05
C TRP A 209 -24.41 -2.58 19.97
N HIS A 210 -25.67 -2.48 19.56
CA HIS A 210 -26.76 -1.96 20.38
C HIS A 210 -27.20 -2.92 21.49
N LYS A 211 -27.29 -4.22 21.20
CA LYS A 211 -27.79 -5.23 22.16
C LYS A 211 -26.74 -5.64 23.20
N SER A 212 -25.45 -5.52 22.89
CA SER A 212 -24.38 -5.96 23.77
C SER A 212 -24.09 -4.97 24.89
N LEU A 213 -23.93 -5.48 26.11
CA LEU A 213 -23.53 -4.71 27.28
C LEU A 213 -22.00 -4.57 27.35
N GLY A 214 -21.53 -3.46 27.90
CA GLY A 214 -20.11 -3.17 28.08
C GLY A 214 -19.54 -2.17 27.08
N ASN A 215 -18.24 -1.90 27.19
CA ASN A 215 -17.53 -0.98 26.29
C ASN A 215 -17.27 -1.61 24.91
N CYS A 216 -16.85 -0.78 23.96
CA CYS A 216 -16.54 -1.17 22.57
C CYS A 216 -15.59 -2.37 22.45
N LYS A 217 -14.59 -2.49 23.33
CA LYS A 217 -13.66 -3.64 23.36
C LYS A 217 -14.36 -4.95 23.71
N ILE A 218 -15.29 -4.94 24.67
CA ILE A 218 -16.09 -6.11 25.05
C ILE A 218 -17.05 -6.49 23.93
N LYS A 219 -17.73 -5.50 23.33
CA LYS A 219 -18.63 -5.72 22.19
C LYS A 219 -17.89 -6.36 21.02
N CYS A 220 -16.70 -5.84 20.68
CA CYS A 220 -15.82 -6.40 19.66
C CYS A 220 -15.41 -7.84 19.97
N ARG A 221 -14.87 -8.09 21.17
CA ARG A 221 -14.48 -9.43 21.62
C ARG A 221 -15.62 -10.44 21.49
N THR A 222 -16.80 -10.08 21.98
CA THR A 222 -17.97 -10.98 21.96
C THR A 222 -18.52 -11.24 20.56
N TYR A 223 -18.38 -10.30 19.63
CA TYR A 223 -18.73 -10.54 18.22
C TYR A 223 -17.81 -11.61 17.63
N PHE A 224 -16.49 -11.48 17.87
CA PHE A 224 -15.50 -12.47 17.46
C PHE A 224 -15.80 -13.87 18.03
N GLU A 225 -16.04 -13.95 19.35
CA GLU A 225 -16.33 -15.21 20.04
C GLU A 225 -17.65 -15.86 19.60
N LYS A 226 -18.64 -15.09 19.13
CA LYS A 226 -19.96 -15.62 18.74
C LYS A 226 -20.08 -15.95 17.25
N TYR A 227 -19.48 -15.16 16.37
CA TYR A 227 -19.79 -15.22 14.94
C TYR A 227 -18.58 -15.49 14.04
N ILE A 228 -17.38 -15.02 14.43
CA ILE A 228 -16.18 -15.13 13.57
C ILE A 228 -15.38 -16.40 13.89
N LEU A 229 -15.11 -16.66 15.16
CA LEU A 229 -14.21 -17.73 15.62
C LEU A 229 -14.84 -19.14 15.70
N PRO A 230 -16.15 -19.33 15.98
CA PRO A 230 -16.74 -20.68 16.15
C PRO A 230 -16.79 -21.61 14.93
N ARG A 231 -16.08 -21.30 13.83
CA ARG A 231 -16.06 -22.16 12.63
C ARG A 231 -14.89 -23.15 12.69
N ASP A 232 -15.01 -24.25 11.96
CA ASP A 232 -14.04 -25.37 12.00
C ASP A 232 -12.64 -25.00 11.51
N ASN A 233 -12.54 -23.99 10.64
CA ASN A 233 -11.26 -23.55 10.07
C ASN A 233 -10.74 -22.28 10.75
N PRO A 234 -9.42 -22.22 11.07
CA PRO A 234 -8.75 -21.01 11.54
C PRO A 234 -8.96 -19.83 10.59
N ILE A 235 -8.83 -18.62 11.13
CA ILE A 235 -8.91 -17.39 10.35
C ILE A 235 -7.63 -16.58 10.47
N VAL A 236 -7.09 -16.17 9.33
CA VAL A 236 -6.01 -15.18 9.22
C VAL A 236 -6.63 -13.83 8.91
N ILE A 237 -6.46 -12.88 9.83
CA ILE A 237 -6.82 -11.48 9.61
C ILE A 237 -5.54 -10.70 9.38
N THR A 238 -5.45 -10.10 8.20
CA THR A 238 -4.31 -9.32 7.76
C THR A 238 -4.64 -7.84 7.88
N LEU A 239 -3.80 -7.07 8.57
CA LEU A 239 -3.89 -5.62 8.69
C LEU A 239 -2.79 -5.00 7.84
N ASP A 240 -3.17 -4.46 6.69
CA ASP A 240 -2.27 -3.70 5.82
C ASP A 240 -2.37 -2.20 6.08
N GLU A 241 -1.26 -1.50 5.87
CA GLU A 241 -1.12 -0.06 6.13
C GLU A 241 -1.47 0.34 7.56
N LEU A 242 -1.06 -0.45 8.55
CA LEU A 242 -1.32 -0.16 9.97
C LEU A 242 -0.80 1.23 10.39
N ASP A 243 0.20 1.76 9.68
CA ASP A 243 0.75 3.10 9.86
C ASP A 243 -0.31 4.22 9.82
N LYS A 244 -1.45 3.99 9.14
CA LYS A 244 -2.58 4.95 9.11
C LYS A 244 -3.21 5.20 10.46
N LEU A 245 -3.04 4.29 11.41
CA LEU A 245 -3.56 4.41 12.76
C LEU A 245 -2.72 5.37 13.62
N PHE A 246 -1.43 5.53 13.31
CA PHE A 246 -0.46 6.19 14.18
C PHE A 246 -0.72 7.69 14.43
N PRO A 247 -1.25 8.48 13.46
CA PRO A 247 -1.68 9.85 13.75
C PRO A 247 -2.82 9.96 14.78
N HIS A 248 -3.53 8.86 15.06
CA HIS A 248 -4.65 8.78 16.00
C HIS A 248 -4.22 8.06 17.28
N GLU A 249 -3.35 8.69 18.09
CA GLU A 249 -2.64 8.06 19.22
C GLU A 249 -3.56 7.31 20.19
N GLU A 250 -4.72 7.88 20.53
CA GLU A 250 -5.70 7.25 21.44
C GLU A 250 -6.26 5.94 20.87
N ILE A 251 -6.62 5.94 19.58
CA ILE A 251 -7.15 4.74 18.91
C ILE A 251 -6.03 3.72 18.72
N ALA A 252 -4.84 4.19 18.33
CA ALA A 252 -3.66 3.35 18.13
C ALA A 252 -3.34 2.54 19.39
N GLY A 253 -3.15 3.20 20.53
CA GLY A 253 -2.81 2.52 21.77
C GLY A 253 -3.89 1.52 22.21
N GLU A 254 -5.14 1.92 22.12
CA GLU A 254 -6.25 1.07 22.58
C GLU A 254 -6.50 -0.13 21.67
N PHE A 255 -6.46 0.05 20.34
CA PHE A 255 -6.67 -1.02 19.36
C PHE A 255 -5.51 -2.02 19.33
N LEU A 256 -4.28 -1.51 19.37
CA LEU A 256 -3.10 -2.36 19.44
C LEU A 256 -3.09 -3.19 20.74
N GLY A 257 -3.57 -2.61 21.85
CA GLY A 257 -3.83 -3.34 23.09
C GLY A 257 -4.88 -4.45 22.94
N VAL A 258 -5.92 -4.26 22.11
CA VAL A 258 -6.92 -5.30 21.79
C VAL A 258 -6.27 -6.48 21.07
N LEU A 259 -5.48 -6.23 20.03
CA LEU A 259 -4.78 -7.28 19.27
C LEU A 259 -3.84 -8.09 20.15
N ARG A 260 -3.08 -7.42 21.03
CA ARG A 260 -2.23 -8.08 22.02
C ARG A 260 -3.04 -8.97 22.96
N THR A 261 -4.15 -8.46 23.48
CA THR A 261 -5.01 -9.20 24.40
C THR A 261 -5.56 -10.47 23.75
N TRP A 262 -5.93 -10.41 22.48
CA TRP A 262 -6.42 -11.57 21.72
C TRP A 262 -5.33 -12.61 21.49
N HIS A 263 -4.11 -12.18 21.18
CA HIS A 263 -2.95 -13.08 21.10
C HIS A 263 -2.68 -13.79 22.44
N GLU A 264 -2.75 -13.08 23.57
CA GLU A 264 -2.60 -13.68 24.90
C GLU A 264 -3.76 -14.65 25.24
N TYR A 265 -4.99 -14.32 24.84
CA TYR A 265 -6.12 -15.24 25.02
C TYR A 265 -5.90 -16.57 24.30
N ALA A 266 -5.27 -16.59 23.12
CA ALA A 266 -5.01 -17.84 22.42
C ALA A 266 -4.14 -18.82 23.21
N LYS A 267 -3.31 -18.34 24.15
CA LYS A 267 -2.51 -19.21 25.03
C LYS A 267 -3.35 -19.96 26.06
N THR A 268 -4.52 -19.45 26.42
CA THR A 268 -5.35 -19.99 27.52
C THR A 268 -6.75 -20.43 27.07
N LYS A 269 -7.25 -19.91 25.95
CA LYS A 269 -8.61 -20.13 25.45
C LYS A 269 -8.57 -20.78 24.06
N PRO A 270 -9.08 -22.02 23.90
CA PRO A 270 -9.08 -22.73 22.62
C PRO A 270 -9.79 -21.99 21.48
N ILE A 271 -10.86 -21.23 21.76
CA ILE A 271 -11.55 -20.47 20.70
C ILE A 271 -10.65 -19.40 20.07
N TRP A 272 -9.77 -18.77 20.86
CA TRP A 272 -8.85 -17.74 20.38
C TRP A 272 -7.63 -18.34 19.65
N GLN A 273 -7.39 -19.64 19.82
CA GLN A 273 -6.44 -20.37 18.99
C GLN A 273 -6.90 -20.50 17.53
N GLN A 274 -8.13 -20.13 17.19
CA GLN A 274 -8.58 -20.06 15.79
C GLN A 274 -8.14 -18.78 15.08
N LEU A 275 -7.80 -17.73 15.83
CA LEU A 275 -7.35 -16.47 15.24
C LEU A 275 -5.86 -16.53 14.90
N ARG A 276 -5.49 -15.99 13.73
CA ARG A 276 -4.14 -15.66 13.31
C ARG A 276 -4.13 -14.20 12.87
N LEU A 277 -3.14 -13.45 13.31
CA LEU A 277 -2.97 -12.05 12.96
C LEU A 277 -1.71 -11.89 12.11
N LEU A 278 -1.86 -11.25 10.95
CA LEU A 278 -0.76 -10.81 10.11
C LEU A 278 -0.80 -9.28 10.05
N ILE A 279 0.26 -8.61 10.49
CA ILE A 279 0.30 -7.15 10.58
C ILE A 279 1.44 -6.62 9.71
N LEU A 280 1.13 -5.69 8.81
CA LEU A 280 2.12 -4.99 8.01
C LEU A 280 2.25 -3.55 8.50
N HIS A 281 3.49 -3.13 8.77
CA HIS A 281 3.78 -1.74 9.12
C HIS A 281 5.15 -1.31 8.59
N ARG A 282 5.34 0.00 8.47
CA ARG A 282 6.60 0.65 8.05
C ARG A 282 7.30 1.27 9.24
N GLU A 283 6.56 1.99 10.05
CA GLU A 283 7.09 2.73 11.19
C GLU A 283 6.93 1.91 12.46
N VAL A 284 7.93 1.97 13.35
CA VAL A 284 7.77 1.48 14.71
C VAL A 284 7.05 2.55 15.53
N TYR A 285 5.86 2.23 16.04
CA TYR A 285 5.13 3.13 16.93
C TYR A 285 5.81 3.18 18.30
N ASN A 286 6.71 4.15 18.48
CA ASN A 286 7.53 4.28 19.69
C ASN A 286 6.79 4.91 20.90
N GLN A 287 5.60 5.50 20.68
CA GLN A 287 4.88 6.26 21.71
C GLN A 287 3.95 5.39 22.58
N ILE A 288 3.72 4.11 22.26
CA ILE A 288 2.90 3.25 23.12
C ILE A 288 3.74 2.80 24.31
N ASN A 289 3.23 3.03 25.52
CA ASN A 289 3.71 2.41 26.75
C ASN A 289 4.08 0.94 26.52
N ILE A 290 5.31 0.55 26.89
CA ILE A 290 5.90 -0.80 26.71
C ILE A 290 4.93 -1.95 27.04
N ASN A 291 3.98 -1.71 27.94
CA ASN A 291 2.97 -2.66 28.42
C ASN A 291 1.70 -2.80 27.55
N GLN A 292 1.44 -1.89 26.60
CA GLN A 292 0.23 -1.88 25.77
C GLN A 292 0.51 -2.25 24.31
N SER A 293 1.78 -2.30 23.91
CA SER A 293 2.16 -2.53 22.51
C SER A 293 2.17 -4.03 22.15
N PRO A 294 1.47 -4.47 21.08
CA PRO A 294 1.66 -5.77 20.45
C PRO A 294 3.02 -5.85 19.75
N PHE A 295 3.73 -4.73 19.57
CA PHE A 295 5.06 -4.71 18.95
C PHE A 295 6.16 -5.36 19.81
N ASN A 296 5.88 -5.63 21.09
CA ASN A 296 6.76 -6.39 21.99
C ASN A 296 6.37 -7.88 22.10
N THR A 297 5.36 -8.33 21.34
CA THR A 297 4.82 -9.69 21.41
C THR A 297 4.66 -10.28 20.00
N GLY A 298 4.63 -11.61 19.87
CA GLY A 298 4.58 -12.26 18.56
C GLY A 298 5.89 -12.18 17.78
N THR A 299 5.87 -12.72 16.55
CA THR A 299 7.06 -12.88 15.71
C THR A 299 7.18 -11.72 14.73
N GLU A 300 8.32 -11.02 14.75
CA GLU A 300 8.64 -9.94 13.81
C GLU A 300 9.57 -10.42 12.69
N ILE A 301 9.19 -10.11 11.45
CA ILE A 301 9.94 -10.35 10.24
C ILE A 301 10.37 -9.01 9.68
N LYS A 302 11.67 -8.74 9.71
CA LYS A 302 12.25 -7.56 9.09
C LYS A 302 12.71 -7.91 7.68
N LEU A 303 12.13 -7.27 6.67
CA LEU A 303 12.61 -7.45 5.29
C LEU A 303 13.85 -6.60 5.09
N THR A 304 14.93 -7.26 4.72
CA THR A 304 16.19 -6.62 4.37
C THR A 304 16.35 -6.47 2.86
N ASP A 305 17.40 -5.75 2.51
CA ASP A 305 17.97 -5.67 1.17
C ASP A 305 18.22 -7.07 0.58
N PHE A 306 18.17 -7.15 -0.74
CA PHE A 306 18.65 -8.30 -1.49
C PHE A 306 20.17 -8.42 -1.40
N ASN A 307 20.64 -9.65 -1.25
CA ASN A 307 22.05 -9.97 -1.41
C ASN A 307 22.41 -10.10 -2.90
N SER A 308 23.70 -10.19 -3.21
CA SER A 308 24.18 -10.27 -4.60
C SER A 308 23.66 -11.51 -5.35
N GLU A 309 23.51 -12.65 -4.69
CA GLU A 309 22.98 -13.88 -5.30
C GLU A 309 21.51 -13.72 -5.71
N GLN A 310 20.71 -13.03 -4.89
CA GLN A 310 19.32 -12.71 -5.19
C GLN A 310 19.22 -11.75 -6.37
N VAL A 311 20.05 -10.70 -6.43
CA VAL A 311 20.09 -9.77 -7.56
C VAL A 311 20.49 -10.48 -8.85
N GLU A 312 21.48 -11.37 -8.80
CA GLU A 312 21.91 -12.18 -9.95
C GLU A 312 20.78 -13.12 -10.42
N SER A 313 20.12 -13.81 -9.48
CA SER A 313 18.97 -14.66 -9.77
C SER A 313 17.85 -13.89 -10.46
N LEU A 314 17.55 -12.67 -10.00
CA LEU A 314 16.54 -11.81 -10.64
C LEU A 314 16.94 -11.41 -12.06
N ALA A 315 18.19 -10.96 -12.26
CA ALA A 315 18.68 -10.58 -13.57
C ALA A 315 18.55 -11.76 -14.57
N ASN A 316 18.89 -12.98 -14.14
CA ASN A 316 18.73 -14.19 -14.93
C ASN A 316 17.27 -14.48 -15.29
N LYS A 317 16.31 -14.26 -14.38
CA LYS A 317 14.87 -14.42 -14.68
C LYS A 317 14.38 -13.43 -15.74
N TYR A 318 14.97 -12.23 -15.80
CA TYR A 318 14.73 -11.24 -16.86
C TYR A 318 15.59 -11.46 -18.12
N LYS A 319 16.25 -12.62 -18.23
CA LYS A 319 17.11 -13.03 -19.35
C LYS A 319 18.31 -12.10 -19.59
N LEU A 320 18.77 -11.41 -18.55
CA LEU A 320 20.00 -10.62 -18.59
C LEU A 320 21.19 -11.51 -18.22
N ASN A 321 22.20 -11.57 -19.09
CA ASN A 321 23.44 -12.32 -18.84
C ASN A 321 24.40 -11.50 -17.94
N TRP A 322 23.98 -11.21 -16.71
CA TRP A 322 24.79 -10.46 -15.76
C TRP A 322 25.70 -11.39 -14.98
N GLY A 323 26.94 -10.94 -14.73
CA GLY A 323 27.83 -11.55 -13.77
C GLY A 323 27.99 -10.68 -12.52
N ASN A 324 28.88 -11.12 -11.63
CA ASN A 324 29.17 -10.45 -10.36
C ASN A 324 29.57 -8.97 -10.54
N THR A 325 30.22 -8.60 -11.66
CA THR A 325 30.62 -7.21 -11.93
C THR A 325 29.42 -6.27 -12.09
N GLN A 326 28.44 -6.64 -12.92
CA GLN A 326 27.24 -5.83 -13.16
C GLN A 326 26.40 -5.73 -11.88
N VAL A 327 26.25 -6.84 -11.16
CA VAL A 327 25.55 -6.88 -9.87
C VAL A 327 26.20 -5.93 -8.87
N LYS A 328 27.52 -5.98 -8.70
CA LYS A 328 28.25 -5.07 -7.82
C LYS A 328 28.13 -3.61 -8.24
N GLN A 329 28.16 -3.30 -9.53
CA GLN A 329 28.00 -1.94 -10.04
C GLN A 329 26.61 -1.37 -9.72
N LEU A 330 25.56 -2.17 -9.93
CA LEU A 330 24.20 -1.75 -9.60
C LEU A 330 24.04 -1.59 -8.08
N MET A 331 24.47 -2.58 -7.30
CA MET A 331 24.37 -2.56 -5.85
C MET A 331 25.20 -1.46 -5.20
N ALA A 332 26.32 -1.04 -5.81
CA ALA A 332 27.07 0.12 -5.34
C ALA A 332 26.25 1.42 -5.40
N MET A 333 25.29 1.51 -6.33
CA MET A 333 24.43 2.69 -6.50
C MET A 333 23.16 2.61 -5.66
N VAL A 334 22.45 1.48 -5.68
CA VAL A 334 21.11 1.35 -5.08
C VAL A 334 21.03 0.35 -3.93
N GLY A 335 22.17 -0.17 -3.48
CA GLY A 335 22.25 -1.24 -2.48
C GLY A 335 21.53 -2.50 -2.95
N GLY A 336 20.85 -3.19 -2.04
CA GLY A 336 19.97 -4.30 -2.37
C GLY A 336 18.49 -3.92 -2.38
N HIS A 337 18.13 -2.65 -2.58
CA HIS A 337 16.74 -2.22 -2.49
C HIS A 337 15.85 -2.99 -3.50
N PRO A 338 14.84 -3.77 -3.05
CA PRO A 338 14.08 -4.67 -3.92
C PRO A 338 13.44 -3.99 -5.14
N TYR A 339 12.70 -2.90 -4.92
CA TYR A 339 12.09 -2.14 -6.00
C TYR A 339 13.09 -1.44 -6.93
N LEU A 340 14.16 -0.84 -6.41
CA LEU A 340 15.13 -0.14 -7.26
C LEU A 340 15.89 -1.15 -8.14
N ILE A 341 16.29 -2.29 -7.58
CA ILE A 341 16.92 -3.37 -8.34
C ILE A 341 15.98 -3.87 -9.44
N LYS A 342 14.73 -4.19 -9.10
CA LYS A 342 13.74 -4.68 -10.06
C LYS A 342 13.50 -3.67 -11.19
N LYS A 343 13.32 -2.39 -10.84
CA LYS A 343 13.14 -1.31 -11.81
C LYS A 343 14.35 -1.14 -12.74
N ALA A 344 15.57 -1.26 -12.22
CA ALA A 344 16.78 -1.21 -13.03
C ALA A 344 16.83 -2.34 -14.07
N ILE A 345 16.55 -3.56 -13.61
CA ILE A 345 16.57 -4.77 -14.44
C ILE A 345 15.48 -4.70 -15.51
N GLU A 346 14.27 -4.24 -15.15
CA GLU A 346 13.16 -4.04 -16.08
C GLU A 346 13.48 -3.01 -17.17
N GLU A 347 14.05 -1.87 -16.80
CA GLU A 347 14.43 -0.81 -17.73
C GLU A 347 15.46 -1.32 -18.75
N ILE A 348 16.47 -2.05 -18.27
CA ILE A 348 17.54 -2.60 -19.11
C ILE A 348 16.99 -3.70 -20.03
N SER A 349 16.11 -4.57 -19.50
CA SER A 349 15.50 -5.66 -20.26
C SER A 349 14.51 -5.16 -21.33
N ARG A 350 13.67 -4.16 -21.03
CA ARG A 350 12.62 -3.65 -21.94
C ARG A 350 13.12 -2.59 -22.92
N GLN A 351 13.97 -1.66 -22.49
CA GLN A 351 14.38 -0.49 -23.29
C GLN A 351 15.76 -0.63 -23.93
N GLY A 352 16.52 -1.69 -23.64
CA GLY A 352 17.83 -1.92 -24.22
C GLY A 352 18.91 -0.91 -23.80
N THR A 353 18.67 -0.17 -22.71
CA THR A 353 19.67 0.74 -22.12
C THR A 353 20.79 -0.05 -21.46
N THR A 354 22.04 0.44 -21.53
CA THR A 354 23.17 -0.17 -20.83
C THR A 354 23.16 0.18 -19.34
N LEU A 355 23.70 -0.72 -18.49
CA LEU A 355 23.85 -0.45 -17.06
C LEU A 355 24.60 0.87 -16.79
N GLU A 356 25.64 1.16 -17.57
CA GLU A 356 26.40 2.40 -17.43
C GLU A 356 25.54 3.66 -17.67
N ASN A 357 24.70 3.65 -18.71
CA ASN A 357 23.82 4.77 -19.02
C ASN A 357 22.73 4.93 -17.96
N LEU A 358 22.17 3.81 -17.46
CA LEU A 358 21.20 3.82 -16.37
C LEU A 358 21.80 4.41 -15.09
N LEU A 359 23.03 4.02 -14.73
CA LEU A 359 23.69 4.52 -13.52
C LEU A 359 24.04 6.01 -13.61
N LYS A 360 24.38 6.52 -14.81
CA LYS A 360 24.63 7.96 -15.04
C LYS A 360 23.37 8.80 -14.87
N SER A 361 22.21 8.32 -15.34
CA SER A 361 20.93 9.04 -15.23
C SER A 361 20.20 8.75 -13.91
N ALA A 362 20.57 7.71 -13.17
CA ALA A 362 19.89 7.25 -11.96
C ALA A 362 19.58 8.36 -10.92
N PRO A 363 20.51 9.28 -10.57
CA PRO A 363 20.25 10.31 -9.55
C PRO A 363 19.64 11.59 -10.15
N THR A 364 19.18 11.60 -11.40
CA THR A 364 18.66 12.81 -12.05
C THR A 364 17.13 12.81 -12.12
N ALA A 365 16.55 13.96 -12.47
CA ALA A 365 15.10 14.10 -12.69
C ALA A 365 14.58 13.33 -13.92
N SER A 366 15.46 12.87 -14.81
CA SER A 366 15.13 12.01 -15.96
C SER A 366 15.44 10.53 -15.71
N GLY A 367 16.04 10.19 -14.57
CA GLY A 367 16.39 8.82 -14.21
C GLY A 367 15.17 7.93 -13.96
N CYS A 368 15.35 6.63 -14.14
CA CYS A 368 14.30 5.63 -13.90
C CYS A 368 13.78 5.67 -12.45
N TYR A 369 14.55 6.14 -11.47
CA TYR A 369 14.14 6.20 -10.06
C TYR A 369 13.37 7.46 -9.66
N ARG A 370 13.12 8.39 -10.59
CA ARG A 370 12.47 9.70 -10.33
C ARG A 370 11.26 9.61 -9.40
N THR A 371 10.27 8.78 -9.73
CA THR A 371 9.02 8.67 -8.95
C THR A 371 9.24 8.25 -7.50
N HIS A 372 10.22 7.38 -7.25
CA HIS A 372 10.57 6.93 -5.90
C HIS A 372 11.27 8.05 -5.12
N LEU A 373 12.24 8.72 -5.75
CA LEU A 373 13.00 9.80 -5.12
C LEU A 373 12.12 11.02 -4.83
N GLU A 374 11.24 11.41 -5.76
CA GLU A 374 10.28 12.51 -5.56
C GLU A 374 9.30 12.22 -4.42
N ARG A 375 8.92 10.96 -4.22
CA ARG A 375 8.03 10.58 -3.11
C ARG A 375 8.72 10.79 -1.76
N HIS A 376 9.97 10.37 -1.63
CA HIS A 376 10.76 10.65 -0.43
C HIS A 376 10.99 12.15 -0.23
N LEU A 377 11.26 12.90 -1.30
CA LEU A 377 11.41 14.35 -1.22
C LEU A 377 10.13 15.02 -0.68
N ARG A 378 8.95 14.66 -1.19
CA ARG A 378 7.67 15.20 -0.71
C ARG A 378 7.43 14.87 0.77
N TYR A 379 7.75 13.65 1.19
CA TYR A 379 7.63 13.23 2.60
C TYR A 379 8.55 14.04 3.52
N LEU A 380 9.80 14.24 3.11
CA LEU A 380 10.74 15.07 3.86
C LEU A 380 10.28 16.54 3.88
N GLN A 381 9.79 17.08 2.76
CA GLN A 381 9.26 18.44 2.69
C GLN A 381 8.03 18.66 3.60
N SER A 382 7.20 17.64 3.81
CA SER A 382 6.11 17.72 4.79
C SER A 382 6.58 17.64 6.25
N ASN A 383 7.82 17.23 6.49
CA ASN A 383 8.42 17.06 7.82
C ASN A 383 9.74 17.84 7.93
N THR A 384 9.66 19.16 8.12
CA THR A 384 10.84 20.06 8.11
C THR A 384 11.97 19.59 9.02
N LYS A 385 11.65 19.07 10.22
CA LYS A 385 12.66 18.53 11.15
C LYS A 385 13.45 17.36 10.55
N LEU A 386 12.75 16.40 9.93
CA LEU A 386 13.39 15.24 9.30
C LEU A 386 14.17 15.66 8.05
N LEU A 387 13.68 16.67 7.33
CA LEU A 387 14.39 17.23 6.18
C LEU A 387 15.74 17.82 6.58
N ASP A 388 15.79 18.61 7.65
CA ASP A 388 17.03 19.26 8.10
C ASP A 388 18.05 18.25 8.62
N ILE A 389 17.60 17.24 9.37
CA ILE A 389 18.46 16.12 9.80
C ILE A 389 18.98 15.34 8.58
N PHE A 390 18.11 15.01 7.62
CA PHE A 390 18.51 14.26 6.45
C PHE A 390 19.45 15.05 5.53
N LYS A 391 19.30 16.38 5.46
CA LYS A 391 20.24 17.29 4.79
C LYS A 391 21.65 17.15 5.36
N GLU A 392 21.77 17.20 6.69
CA GLU A 392 23.06 17.05 7.37
C GLU A 392 23.72 15.70 7.01
N ILE A 393 22.92 14.61 7.07
CA ILE A 393 23.36 13.25 6.77
C ILE A 393 23.85 13.09 5.32
N VAL A 394 23.16 13.69 4.36
CA VAL A 394 23.51 13.60 2.93
C VAL A 394 24.73 14.44 2.57
N LEU A 395 24.91 15.59 3.23
CA LEU A 395 26.03 16.50 2.99
C LEU A 395 27.35 16.06 3.64
N SER A 396 27.27 15.21 4.66
CA SER A 396 28.45 14.63 5.29
C SER A 396 29.06 13.52 4.43
N ASP A 397 30.38 13.59 4.22
CA ASP A 397 31.14 12.51 3.59
C ASP A 397 31.25 11.26 4.51
N TYR A 398 31.10 11.46 5.82
CA TYR A 398 31.25 10.43 6.86
C TYR A 398 29.91 10.12 7.56
N THR A 399 29.85 8.99 8.25
CA THR A 399 28.74 8.64 9.15
C THR A 399 28.61 9.67 10.27
N ILE A 400 27.40 10.17 10.54
CA ILE A 400 27.14 11.15 11.60
C ILE A 400 26.79 10.42 12.90
N GLN A 401 27.32 10.85 14.04
CA GLN A 401 27.00 10.26 15.34
C GLN A 401 25.63 10.72 15.81
N ILE A 402 24.82 9.78 16.30
CA ILE A 402 23.54 10.07 16.95
C ILE A 402 23.84 10.67 18.31
N ASN A 403 23.44 11.93 18.50
CA ASN A 403 23.75 12.73 19.67
C ASN A 403 22.51 13.58 20.08
N THR A 404 22.71 14.64 20.87
CA THR A 404 21.62 15.55 21.25
C THR A 404 21.03 16.35 20.08
N ASP A 405 21.79 16.53 19.00
CA ASP A 405 21.38 17.29 17.82
C ASP A 405 20.56 16.42 16.84
N ILE A 406 20.95 15.16 16.67
CA ILE A 406 20.15 14.14 15.97
C ILE A 406 19.54 13.19 17.00
N ALA A 407 18.32 13.49 17.42
CA ALA A 407 17.59 12.63 18.33
C ALA A 407 17.42 11.23 17.73
N LEU A 408 17.62 10.20 18.56
CA LEU A 408 17.50 8.79 18.17
C LEU A 408 16.15 8.50 17.48
N ASP A 409 15.06 9.09 17.97
CA ASP A 409 13.72 8.91 17.39
C ASP A 409 13.63 9.39 15.93
N ASP A 410 14.30 10.49 15.59
CA ASP A 410 14.29 11.01 14.22
C ASP A 410 15.17 10.15 13.29
N ALA A 411 16.31 9.68 13.80
CA ALA A 411 17.17 8.75 13.07
C ALA A 411 16.46 7.41 12.79
N VAL A 412 15.70 6.89 13.76
CA VAL A 412 14.88 5.68 13.61
C VAL A 412 13.75 5.92 12.60
N LYS A 413 13.06 7.06 12.63
CA LYS A 413 12.05 7.40 11.61
C LYS A 413 12.61 7.42 10.20
N LEU A 414 13.80 8.01 10.01
CA LEU A 414 14.48 8.00 8.71
C LEU A 414 14.89 6.58 8.29
N TYR A 415 15.29 5.74 9.24
CA TYR A 415 15.63 4.33 9.00
C TYR A 415 14.41 3.51 8.57
N ASP A 416 13.29 3.67 9.27
CA ASP A 416 11.99 3.04 8.95
C ASP A 416 11.43 3.50 7.61
N CYS A 417 11.70 4.76 7.23
CA CYS A 417 11.44 5.28 5.88
C CYS A 417 12.33 4.64 4.81
N GLY A 418 13.40 3.95 5.20
CA GLY A 418 14.37 3.34 4.30
C GLY A 418 15.41 4.32 3.73
N LEU A 419 15.52 5.54 4.27
CA LEU A 419 16.40 6.59 3.74
C LEU A 419 17.83 6.51 4.28
N VAL A 420 17.99 6.03 5.51
CA VAL A 420 19.28 5.93 6.20
C VAL A 420 19.54 4.51 6.69
N GLU A 421 20.81 4.23 6.96
CA GLU A 421 21.28 3.03 7.64
C GLU A 421 21.82 3.42 9.02
N LEU A 422 21.52 2.63 10.05
CA LEU A 422 22.00 2.84 11.41
C LEU A 422 23.13 1.84 11.71
N SER A 423 24.28 2.34 12.15
CA SER A 423 25.43 1.49 12.51
C SER A 423 26.17 2.01 13.73
N ASN A 424 26.28 1.21 14.79
CA ASN A 424 27.08 1.49 16.00
C ASN A 424 26.92 2.92 16.55
N ASN A 425 25.68 3.42 16.66
CA ASN A 425 25.33 4.79 17.06
C ASN A 425 25.65 5.90 16.05
N SER A 426 25.79 5.55 14.78
CA SER A 426 25.95 6.48 13.68
C SER A 426 24.90 6.26 12.60
N VAL A 427 24.67 7.27 11.79
CA VAL A 427 23.71 7.30 10.70
C VAL A 427 24.38 7.73 9.42
N SER A 428 24.03 7.07 8.31
CA SER A 428 24.49 7.43 6.96
C SER A 428 23.36 7.25 5.95
N PRO A 429 23.40 7.91 4.78
CA PRO A 429 22.47 7.60 3.69
C PRO A 429 22.51 6.11 3.37
N ARG A 430 21.35 5.47 3.21
CA ARG A 430 21.28 4.03 2.98
C ARG A 430 21.93 3.61 1.66
N TYR A 431 21.77 4.44 0.62
CA TYR A 431 22.32 4.19 -0.71
C TYR A 431 23.01 5.42 -1.30
N GLN A 432 23.99 5.18 -2.16
CA GLN A 432 24.68 6.23 -2.91
C GLN A 432 23.72 7.02 -3.81
N LEU A 433 22.68 6.38 -4.35
CA LEU A 433 21.61 7.03 -5.11
C LEU A 433 20.98 8.17 -4.32
N TYR A 434 20.66 7.95 -3.05
CA TYR A 434 20.05 8.96 -2.20
C TYR A 434 21.01 10.11 -1.94
N ARG A 435 22.28 9.80 -1.63
CA ARG A 435 23.31 10.83 -1.46
C ARG A 435 23.37 11.75 -2.68
N LEU A 436 23.54 11.19 -3.87
CA LEU A 436 23.68 11.97 -5.11
C LEU A 436 22.43 12.80 -5.46
N TYR A 437 21.23 12.20 -5.37
CA TYR A 437 19.99 12.89 -5.75
C TYR A 437 19.63 14.04 -4.80
N PHE A 438 19.76 13.81 -3.49
CA PHE A 438 19.35 14.77 -2.47
C PHE A 438 20.41 15.85 -2.22
N GLN A 439 21.70 15.54 -2.39
CA GLN A 439 22.76 16.55 -2.28
C GLN A 439 22.56 17.67 -3.31
N GLU A 440 22.17 17.36 -4.55
CA GLU A 440 21.91 18.37 -5.57
C GLU A 440 20.69 19.27 -5.24
N ARG A 441 19.66 18.70 -4.62
CA ARG A 441 18.34 19.36 -4.44
C ARG A 441 18.13 20.02 -3.09
N LEU A 442 18.94 19.65 -2.10
CA LEU A 442 18.78 20.14 -0.74
C LEU A 442 19.85 21.18 -0.34
N VAL A 443 20.85 21.40 -1.21
CA VAL A 443 21.84 22.48 -1.11
C VAL A 443 21.29 23.81 -1.65
N SER A 444 20.27 23.76 -2.51
CA SER A 444 19.47 24.90 -2.96
C SER A 444 18.36 25.24 -1.97
#